data_AF-A0A7K0Y8S4-F1
#
_entry.id   AF-A0A7K0Y8S4-F1
#
_cell.length_a   1.000
_cell.length_b   1.000
_cell.length_c   1.000
_cell.angle_alpha   90.00
_cell.angle_beta   90.00
_cell.angle_gamma   90.00
#
_symmetry.space_group_name_H-M   'P 1'
#
loop_
_entity.id
_entity.type
_entity.pdbx_description
1 polymer ?
#
loop_
_entity_poly.entity_id
_entity_poly.type
_entity_poly.pdbx_seq_one_letter_code
_entity_poly.pdbx_strand_id
1 'polypeptide(L)'
;MSRAKQFFATAGQQFSTLVHRIISLLERERRAQVVTIVVISVLTAGFVAESVAATRRERNSWSTSATVLVVTAPVRAGDELTADNTTTVALPEALIAVDALRTLTPNTRSRIALAANTPLT
;
A
#
# COMPACT_ATOMS: atom_id res chain seq x y z
N MET A 1 13.98 56.59 -50.72
CA MET A 1 14.17 55.21 -50.18
C MET A 1 13.05 54.33 -50.73
N SER A 2 13.35 53.24 -51.45
CA SER A 2 12.35 52.49 -52.24
C SER A 2 11.37 51.69 -51.38
N ARG A 3 10.06 51.86 -51.61
CA ARG A 3 8.95 51.15 -50.95
C ARG A 3 9.11 49.62 -50.95
N ALA A 4 9.78 49.08 -51.96
CA ALA A 4 10.08 47.64 -52.04
C ALA A 4 10.98 47.18 -50.87
N LYS A 5 12.00 47.96 -50.50
CA LYS A 5 12.90 47.60 -49.38
C LYS A 5 12.18 47.57 -48.04
N GLN A 6 11.25 48.49 -47.81
CA GLN A 6 10.41 48.48 -46.61
C GLN A 6 9.46 47.29 -46.59
N PHE A 7 8.83 46.96 -47.71
CA PHE A 7 7.96 45.78 -47.81
C PHE A 7 8.71 44.48 -47.50
N PHE A 8 9.88 44.25 -48.09
CA PHE A 8 10.67 43.05 -47.82
C PHE A 8 11.20 42.98 -46.38
N ALA A 9 11.56 44.12 -45.79
CA ALA A 9 11.96 44.17 -44.39
C ALA A 9 10.80 43.80 -43.44
N THR A 10 9.61 44.36 -43.68
CA THR A 10 8.41 44.05 -42.88
C THR A 10 7.95 42.61 -43.09
N ALA A 11 7.97 42.10 -44.32
CA ALA A 11 7.62 40.71 -44.62
C ALA A 11 8.59 39.72 -43.95
N GLY A 12 9.89 40.01 -43.95
CA GLY A 12 10.91 39.19 -43.27
C GLY A 12 10.70 39.16 -41.75
N GLN A 13 10.37 40.30 -41.13
CA GLN A 13 10.07 40.36 -39.70
C GLN A 13 8.80 39.60 -39.32
N GLN A 14 7.75 39.70 -40.15
CA GLN A 14 6.51 38.95 -39.94
C GLN A 14 6.72 37.44 -40.07
N PHE A 15 7.49 37.00 -41.07
CA PHE A 15 7.83 35.59 -41.25
C PHE A 15 8.63 35.04 -40.06
N SER A 16 9.65 35.76 -39.60
CA SER A 16 10.46 35.38 -38.44
C SER A 16 9.60 35.25 -37.17
N THR A 17 8.65 36.17 -36.97
CA THR A 17 7.73 36.15 -35.82
C THR A 17 6.80 34.94 -35.86
N LEU A 18 6.27 34.57 -37.03
CA LEU A 18 5.42 33.39 -37.19
C LEU A 18 6.20 32.10 -36.92
N VAL A 19 7.41 31.97 -37.44
CA VAL A 19 8.27 30.80 -37.20
C VAL A 19 8.59 30.66 -35.71
N HIS A 20 8.95 31.76 -35.04
CA HIS A 20 9.22 31.73 -33.60
C HIS A 20 7.98 31.34 -32.77
N ARG A 21 6.79 31.79 -33.20
CA ARG A 21 5.52 31.42 -32.57
C ARG A 21 5.18 29.94 -32.76
N ILE A 22 5.45 29.37 -33.94
CA ILE A 22 5.24 27.94 -34.20
C ILE A 22 6.21 27.09 -33.37
N ILE A 23 7.50 27.46 -33.33
CA ILE A 23 8.51 26.74 -32.54
C ILE A 23 8.16 26.77 -31.05
N SER A 24 7.78 27.92 -30.51
CA SER A 24 7.41 28.05 -29.09
C SER A 24 6.14 27.27 -28.72
N LEU A 25 5.15 27.19 -29.63
CA LEU A 25 3.97 26.34 -29.44
C LEU A 25 4.36 24.85 -29.43
N LEU A 26 5.19 24.44 -30.39
CA LEU A 26 5.68 23.06 -30.50
C LEU A 26 6.50 22.65 -29.26
N GLU A 27 7.36 23.54 -28.76
CA GLU A 27 8.13 23.32 -27.53
C GLU A 27 7.24 23.20 -26.30
N ARG A 28 6.16 24.01 -26.22
CA ARG A 28 5.22 23.95 -25.09
C ARG A 28 4.48 22.62 -25.05
N GLU A 29 4.05 22.11 -26.21
CA GLU A 29 3.43 20.78 -26.31
C GLU A 29 4.40 19.66 -25.95
N ARG A 30 5.64 19.69 -26.47
CA ARG A 30 6.67 18.69 -26.12
C ARG A 30 6.99 18.70 -24.63
N ARG A 31 7.12 19.89 -24.02
CA ARG A 31 7.34 20.00 -22.57
C ARG A 31 6.15 19.44 -21.79
N ALA A 32 4.92 19.72 -22.21
CA ALA A 32 3.73 19.15 -21.58
C ALA A 32 3.71 17.62 -21.68
N GLN A 33 4.00 17.06 -22.85
CA GLN A 33 4.10 15.61 -23.04
C GLN A 33 5.17 14.96 -22.15
N VAL A 34 6.35 15.56 -22.05
CA VAL A 34 7.43 15.07 -21.17
C VAL A 34 6.99 15.10 -19.72
N VAL A 35 6.38 16.19 -19.25
CA VAL A 35 5.85 16.29 -17.88
C VAL A 35 4.79 15.22 -17.64
N THR A 36 3.86 15.02 -18.57
CA THR A 36 2.83 13.96 -18.47
C THR A 36 3.45 12.58 -18.36
N ILE A 37 4.44 12.25 -19.21
CA ILE A 37 5.13 10.94 -19.17
C ILE A 37 5.86 10.76 -17.83
N VAL A 38 6.54 11.80 -17.34
CA VAL A 38 7.22 11.75 -16.03
C VAL A 38 6.22 11.51 -14.91
N VAL A 39 5.09 12.21 -14.90
CA VAL A 39 4.03 12.02 -13.89
C VAL A 39 3.49 10.60 -13.95
N ILE A 40 3.13 10.10 -15.13
CA ILE A 40 2.63 8.71 -15.29
C ILE A 40 3.68 7.70 -14.83
N SER A 41 4.95 7.91 -15.17
CA SER A 41 6.05 7.04 -14.75
C SER A 41 6.19 7.00 -13.23
N VAL A 42 6.16 8.15 -12.56
CA VAL A 42 6.22 8.26 -11.10
C VAL A 42 5.02 7.58 -10.44
N LEU A 43 3.81 7.81 -10.96
CA LEU A 43 2.59 7.16 -10.45
C LEU A 43 2.65 5.64 -10.59
N THR A 44 3.10 5.14 -11.76
CA THR A 44 3.23 3.71 -12.02
C THR A 44 4.26 3.08 -11.10
N ALA A 45 5.42 3.72 -10.93
CA ALA A 45 6.47 3.25 -10.02
C ALA A 45 5.99 3.19 -8.57
N GLY A 46 5.26 4.21 -8.11
CA GLY A 46 4.66 4.24 -6.78
C GLY A 46 3.65 3.11 -6.58
N PHE A 47 2.74 2.92 -7.54
CA PHE A 47 1.73 1.85 -7.49
C PHE A 47 2.36 0.44 -7.45
N VAL A 48 3.40 0.21 -8.25
CA VAL A 48 4.14 -1.06 -8.24
C VAL A 48 4.84 -1.27 -6.90
N ALA A 49 5.50 -0.25 -6.36
CA ALA A 49 6.17 -0.34 -5.07
C ALA A 49 5.19 -0.68 -3.94
N GLU A 50 4.03 -0.03 -3.91
CA GLU A 50 2.97 -0.29 -2.93
C GLU A 50 2.40 -1.70 -3.08
N SER A 51 2.13 -2.14 -4.31
CA SER A 51 1.64 -3.49 -4.61
C SER A 51 2.62 -4.58 -4.15
N VAL A 52 3.92 -4.38 -4.42
CA VAL A 52 4.98 -5.29 -3.96
C VAL A 52 5.09 -5.27 -2.44
N ALA A 53 5.00 -4.10 -1.81
CA ALA A 53 5.04 -3.99 -0.36
C ALA A 53 3.84 -4.69 0.29
N ALA A 54 2.63 -4.51 -0.23
CA ALA A 54 1.42 -5.19 0.22
C ALA A 54 1.55 -6.71 0.07
N THR A 55 2.00 -7.18 -1.09
CA THR A 55 2.22 -8.62 -1.34
C THR A 55 3.27 -9.21 -0.39
N ARG A 56 4.35 -8.45 -0.09
CA ARG A 56 5.37 -8.89 0.88
C ARG A 56 4.83 -8.94 2.30
N ARG A 57 4.03 -7.97 2.72
CA ARG A 57 3.39 -7.97 4.05
C ARG A 57 2.45 -9.16 4.19
N GLU A 58 1.63 -9.40 3.18
CA GLU A 58 0.73 -10.56 3.15
C GLU A 58 1.53 -11.86 3.15
N ARG A 59 2.54 -12.01 2.30
CA ARG A 59 3.39 -13.20 2.33
C ARG A 59 4.05 -13.41 3.70
N ASN A 60 4.51 -12.33 4.33
CA ASN A 60 5.12 -12.40 5.64
C ASN A 60 4.14 -12.85 6.73
N SER A 61 2.86 -12.44 6.67
CA SER A 61 1.86 -12.87 7.67
C SER A 61 1.58 -14.38 7.59
N TRP A 62 1.71 -14.98 6.41
CA TRP A 62 1.59 -16.43 6.24
C TRP A 62 2.87 -17.21 6.58
N SER A 63 4.05 -16.60 6.42
CA SER A 63 5.33 -17.26 6.73
C SER A 63 5.81 -17.08 8.16
N THR A 64 5.39 -16.02 8.83
CA THR A 64 5.77 -15.73 10.21
C THR A 64 4.81 -16.45 11.15
N SER A 65 5.35 -17.36 11.94
CA SER A 65 4.59 -18.01 13.00
C SER A 65 4.62 -17.17 14.26
N ALA A 66 3.45 -16.99 14.86
CA ALA A 66 3.30 -16.43 16.20
C ALA A 66 2.53 -17.40 17.10
N THR A 67 2.74 -17.22 18.38
CA THR A 67 2.38 -18.18 19.41
C THR A 67 1.09 -17.73 20.09
N VAL A 68 0.05 -18.57 20.04
CA VAL A 68 -1.29 -18.26 20.58
C VAL A 68 -1.69 -19.29 21.62
N LEU A 69 -2.41 -18.84 22.65
CA LEU A 69 -2.98 -19.69 23.68
C LEU A 69 -4.33 -20.27 23.20
N VAL A 70 -4.45 -21.59 23.28
CA VAL A 70 -5.60 -22.37 22.80
C VAL A 70 -6.09 -23.26 23.93
N VAL A 71 -7.40 -23.43 24.07
CA VAL A 71 -7.97 -24.32 25.08
C VAL A 71 -7.82 -25.78 24.65
N THR A 72 -7.32 -26.66 25.52
CA THR A 72 -7.11 -28.09 25.19
C THR A 72 -8.34 -28.96 25.42
N ALA A 73 -9.24 -28.51 26.29
CA ALA A 73 -10.46 -29.22 26.68
C ALA A 73 -11.68 -28.29 26.62
N PRO A 74 -12.92 -28.81 26.53
CA PRO A 74 -14.10 -27.95 26.63
C PRO A 74 -14.16 -27.29 28.01
N VAL A 75 -14.28 -25.96 28.03
CA VAL A 75 -14.33 -25.13 29.24
C VAL A 75 -15.72 -24.50 29.32
N ARG A 76 -16.40 -24.58 30.47
CA ARG A 76 -17.73 -23.98 30.64
C ARG A 76 -17.62 -22.49 30.97
N ALA A 77 -18.72 -21.78 30.80
CA ALA A 77 -18.79 -20.38 31.23
C ALA A 77 -18.56 -20.30 32.76
N GLY A 78 -17.64 -19.44 33.18
CA GLY A 78 -17.25 -19.22 34.58
C GLY A 78 -16.09 -20.09 35.06
N ASP A 79 -15.67 -21.10 34.29
CA ASP A 79 -14.53 -21.95 34.63
C ASP A 79 -13.22 -21.16 34.53
N GLU A 80 -12.26 -21.51 35.38
CA GLU A 80 -10.93 -20.90 35.40
C GLU A 80 -10.05 -21.49 34.30
N LEU A 81 -9.36 -20.61 33.57
CA LEU A 81 -8.34 -20.98 32.61
C LEU A 81 -7.02 -21.15 33.36
N THR A 82 -6.45 -22.36 33.30
CA THR A 82 -5.22 -22.77 33.95
C THR A 82 -4.21 -23.29 32.92
N ALA A 83 -2.97 -23.49 33.33
CA ALA A 83 -1.95 -24.08 32.47
C ALA A 83 -2.27 -25.53 32.07
N ASP A 84 -3.17 -26.22 32.79
CA ASP A 84 -3.55 -27.61 32.50
C ASP A 84 -4.63 -27.71 31.40
N ASN A 85 -5.49 -26.68 31.28
CA ASN A 85 -6.57 -26.64 30.29
C ASN A 85 -6.27 -25.72 29.09
N THR A 86 -5.08 -25.14 29.04
CA THR A 86 -4.60 -24.32 27.92
C THR A 86 -3.26 -24.83 27.41
N THR A 87 -3.02 -24.67 26.11
CA THR A 87 -1.74 -24.97 25.48
C THR A 87 -1.40 -23.89 24.49
N THR A 88 -0.12 -23.78 24.16
CA THR A 88 0.36 -22.75 23.27
C THR A 88 0.71 -23.36 21.92
N VAL A 89 0.07 -22.86 20.87
CA VAL A 89 0.24 -23.37 19.50
C VAL A 89 0.85 -22.28 18.63
N ALA A 90 1.84 -22.68 17.81
CA ALA A 90 2.40 -21.80 16.80
C ALA A 90 1.51 -21.81 15.55
N LEU A 91 0.97 -20.65 15.19
CA LEU A 91 0.12 -20.45 14.02
C LEU A 91 0.68 -19.31 13.17
N PRO A 92 0.49 -19.34 11.84
CA PRO A 92 0.77 -18.19 10.99
C PRO A 92 0.04 -16.95 11.50
N GLU A 93 0.70 -15.79 11.53
CA GLU A 93 0.09 -14.52 11.95
C GLU A 93 -1.21 -14.20 11.21
N ALA A 94 -1.33 -14.62 9.95
CA ALA A 94 -2.55 -14.46 9.14
C ALA A 94 -3.80 -15.15 9.74
N LEU A 95 -3.63 -16.18 10.57
CA LEU A 95 -4.74 -16.94 11.20
C LEU A 95 -5.04 -16.48 12.63
N ILE A 96 -4.23 -15.58 13.18
CA ILE A 96 -4.32 -15.14 14.57
C ILE A 96 -5.29 -13.95 14.64
N ALA A 97 -6.28 -14.03 15.52
CA ALA A 97 -7.15 -12.89 15.83
C ALA A 97 -6.32 -11.74 16.43
N VAL A 98 -6.68 -10.50 16.11
CA VAL A 98 -5.90 -9.31 16.51
C VAL A 98 -5.71 -9.20 18.03
N ASP A 99 -6.68 -9.72 18.78
CA ASP A 99 -6.78 -9.75 20.23
C ASP A 99 -6.37 -11.10 20.85
N ALA A 100 -5.80 -12.02 20.08
CA ALA A 100 -5.45 -13.34 20.58
C ALA A 100 -4.42 -13.28 21.73
N LEU A 101 -4.76 -13.95 22.83
CA LEU A 101 -3.93 -14.02 24.02
C LEU A 101 -2.70 -14.90 23.77
N ARG A 102 -1.53 -14.38 24.14
CA ARG A 102 -0.24 -15.08 24.05
C ARG A 102 0.23 -15.63 25.39
N THR A 103 -0.30 -15.08 26.47
CA THR A 103 0.03 -15.46 27.85
C THR A 103 -1.24 -15.51 28.69
N LEU A 104 -1.30 -16.47 29.60
CA LEU A 104 -2.40 -16.62 30.54
C LEU A 104 -2.16 -15.71 31.74
N THR A 105 -3.14 -14.85 32.06
CA THR A 105 -3.10 -14.06 33.31
C THR A 105 -3.69 -14.90 34.45
N PRO A 106 -3.12 -14.89 35.67
CA PRO A 106 -3.67 -15.63 36.80
C PRO A 106 -5.12 -15.23 37.09
N ASN A 107 -5.97 -16.19 37.50
CA ASN A 107 -7.40 -16.01 37.78
C ASN A 107 -8.26 -15.59 36.58
N THR A 108 -7.79 -15.82 35.34
CA THR A 108 -8.62 -15.57 34.15
C THR A 108 -9.73 -16.62 34.07
N ARG A 109 -10.97 -16.17 33.89
CA ARG A 109 -12.14 -17.05 33.77
C ARG A 109 -12.81 -16.90 32.42
N SER A 110 -13.29 -18.01 31.88
CA SER A 110 -14.03 -17.97 30.63
C SER A 110 -15.37 -17.28 30.82
N ARG A 111 -15.71 -16.32 29.95
CA ARG A 111 -17.03 -15.67 29.96
C ARG A 111 -18.11 -16.51 29.29
N ILE A 112 -17.70 -17.41 28.38
CA ILE A 112 -18.59 -18.23 27.55
C ILE A 112 -18.15 -19.70 27.61
N ALA A 113 -18.98 -20.62 27.14
CA ALA A 113 -18.52 -21.98 26.92
C ALA A 113 -17.56 -22.00 25.72
N LEU A 114 -16.38 -22.58 25.90
CA LEU A 114 -15.35 -22.73 24.88
C LEU A 114 -15.24 -24.21 24.51
N ALA A 115 -15.21 -24.50 23.21
CA ALA A 115 -14.89 -25.83 22.72
C ALA A 115 -13.38 -26.09 22.83
N ALA A 116 -12.98 -27.36 22.84
CA ALA A 116 -11.58 -27.72 22.69
C ALA A 116 -11.01 -27.15 21.38
N ASN A 117 -9.73 -26.78 21.39
CA ASN A 117 -9.00 -26.16 20.29
C ASN A 117 -9.47 -24.76 19.89
N THR A 118 -10.18 -24.05 20.76
CA THR A 118 -10.57 -22.65 20.51
C THR A 118 -9.43 -21.70 20.92
N PRO A 119 -8.96 -20.79 20.05
CA PRO A 119 -7.99 -19.77 20.41
C PRO A 119 -8.62 -18.77 21.38
N LEU A 120 -7.85 -18.34 22.37
CA LEU A 120 -8.29 -17.38 23.38
C LEU A 120 -8.06 -15.94 22.92
N THR A 121 -9.06 -15.09 23.13
CA THR A 121 -9.09 -13.64 22.82
C THR A 121 -9.60 -12.87 24.03
#